data_AF-A0A7C1RDE7-F1
#
_entry.id   AF-A0A7C1RDE7-F1
#
_cell.length_a   1.000
_cell.length_b   1.000
_cell.length_c   1.000
_cell.angle_alpha   90.00
_cell.angle_beta   90.00
_cell.angle_gamma   90.00
#
_symmetry.space_group_name_H-M   'P 1'
#
loop_
_entity.id
_entity.type
_entity.pdbx_description
1 polymer ?
#
loop_
_entity_poly.entity_id
_entity_poly.type
_entity_poly.pdbx_seq_one_letter_code
_entity_poly.pdbx_strand_id
1 'polypeptide(L)'
;MAEHAGVMRWQVHQIWKAADLKPHRLRTFKISNDPHFAEKVCDVVGLYMNPPDNALILSVDEKTQIQAFDRTQPKLQLRPGQVERHTHDCNRHGTTSLYAAFNTLTGRVIGRVTQRNIVVPDTF
;
A
#
# COMPACT_ATOMS: atom_id res chain seq x y z
N MET A 1 -23.16 -15.91 -2.83
CA MET A 1 -22.76 -17.10 -3.61
C MET A 1 -23.70 -18.27 -3.38
N ALA A 2 -23.88 -18.80 -2.17
CA ALA A 2 -24.83 -19.90 -1.91
C ALA A 2 -26.28 -19.55 -2.30
N GLU A 3 -26.77 -18.40 -1.83
CA GLU A 3 -28.10 -17.87 -2.19
C GLU A 3 -28.22 -17.60 -3.71
N HIS A 4 -27.25 -16.91 -4.29
CA HIS A 4 -27.21 -16.60 -5.73
C HIS A 4 -27.23 -17.85 -6.62
N ALA A 5 -26.58 -18.93 -6.21
CA ALA A 5 -26.51 -20.19 -6.96
C ALA A 5 -27.59 -21.21 -6.52
N GLY A 6 -28.47 -20.87 -5.57
CA GLY A 6 -29.53 -21.77 -5.08
C GLY A 6 -29.02 -23.04 -4.38
N VAL A 7 -27.80 -23.02 -3.83
CA VAL A 7 -27.14 -24.20 -3.24
C VAL A 7 -26.82 -24.00 -1.77
N MET A 8 -26.58 -25.10 -1.05
CA MET A 8 -26.18 -25.04 0.35
C MET A 8 -24.77 -24.45 0.49
N ARG A 9 -24.55 -23.71 1.59
CA ARG A 9 -23.24 -23.15 1.95
C ARG A 9 -22.12 -24.19 1.98
N TRP A 10 -22.43 -25.43 2.40
CA TRP A 10 -21.48 -26.54 2.40
C TRP A 10 -21.02 -26.94 0.99
N GLN A 11 -21.94 -26.98 0.01
CA GLN A 11 -21.60 -27.30 -1.38
C GLN A 11 -20.67 -26.22 -1.96
N VAL A 12 -20.95 -24.94 -1.70
CA VAL A 12 -20.05 -23.83 -2.09
C VAL A 12 -18.66 -24.02 -1.47
N HIS A 13 -18.58 -24.36 -0.19
CA HIS A 13 -17.30 -24.58 0.48
C HIS A 13 -16.52 -25.76 -0.12
N GLN A 14 -17.18 -26.88 -0.46
CA GLN A 14 -16.54 -28.02 -1.13
C GLN A 14 -15.99 -27.64 -2.50
N ILE A 15 -16.78 -26.91 -3.30
CA ILE A 15 -16.37 -26.44 -4.63
C ILE A 15 -15.16 -25.50 -4.52
N TRP A 16 -15.21 -24.52 -3.61
CA TRP A 16 -14.08 -23.61 -3.40
C TRP A 16 -12.83 -24.34 -2.94
N LYS A 17 -12.96 -25.29 -2.02
CA LYS A 17 -11.83 -26.10 -1.54
C LYS A 17 -11.23 -26.94 -2.66
N ALA A 18 -12.06 -27.57 -3.49
CA ALA A 18 -11.61 -28.37 -4.63
C ALA A 18 -10.90 -27.52 -5.69
N ALA A 19 -11.33 -26.27 -5.89
CA ALA A 19 -10.76 -25.33 -6.84
C ALA A 19 -9.63 -24.43 -6.25
N ASP A 20 -9.19 -24.69 -5.01
CA ASP A 20 -8.28 -23.82 -4.21
C ASP A 20 -8.67 -22.33 -4.21
N LEU A 21 -9.97 -22.03 -4.32
CA LEU A 21 -10.47 -20.67 -4.28
C LEU A 21 -10.47 -20.17 -2.84
N LYS A 22 -9.87 -19.00 -2.64
CA LYS A 22 -9.77 -18.32 -1.35
C LYS A 22 -10.40 -16.93 -1.47
N PRO A 23 -11.74 -16.79 -1.38
CA PRO A 23 -12.43 -15.52 -1.65
C PRO A 23 -12.09 -14.38 -0.67
N HIS A 24 -11.60 -14.74 0.52
CA HIS A 24 -11.07 -13.79 1.50
C HIS A 24 -9.70 -13.23 1.12
N ARG A 25 -9.01 -13.82 0.14
CA ARG A 25 -7.75 -13.30 -0.41
C ARG A 25 -8.07 -12.42 -1.60
N LEU A 26 -7.99 -11.12 -1.38
CA LEU A 26 -8.07 -10.13 -2.44
C LEU A 26 -6.66 -9.75 -2.86
N ARG A 27 -6.42 -9.73 -4.17
CA ARG A 27 -5.25 -9.09 -4.76
C ARG A 27 -5.76 -8.03 -5.72
N THR A 28 -5.23 -6.83 -5.57
CA THR A 28 -5.44 -5.79 -6.56
C THR A 28 -4.45 -6.00 -7.70
N PHE A 29 -4.87 -5.69 -8.92
CA PHE A 29 -4.00 -5.62 -10.08
C PHE A 29 -4.17 -4.25 -10.71
N LYS A 30 -3.13 -3.78 -11.41
CA LYS A 30 -3.19 -2.57 -12.22
C LYS A 30 -3.17 -3.02 -13.67
N ILE A 31 -4.28 -2.83 -14.38
CA ILE A 31 -4.34 -2.99 -15.84
C ILE A 31 -4.26 -1.60 -16.46
N SER A 32 -3.41 -1.47 -17.48
CA SER A 32 -3.40 -0.31 -18.36
C SER A 32 -4.22 -0.65 -19.61
N ASN A 33 -5.03 0.30 -20.08
CA ASN A 33 -5.77 0.17 -21.35
C ASN A 33 -4.92 0.57 -22.56
N ASP A 34 -3.64 0.87 -22.36
CA ASP A 34 -2.72 1.23 -23.44
C ASP A 34 -2.36 0.00 -24.29
N PRO A 35 -2.67 -0.02 -25.61
CA PRO A 35 -2.33 -1.14 -26.48
C PRO A 35 -0.84 -1.47 -26.51
N HIS A 36 0.03 -0.49 -26.24
CA HIS A 36 1.49 -0.65 -26.24
C HIS A 36 2.07 -0.73 -24.82
N PHE A 37 1.25 -1.06 -23.81
CA PHE A 37 1.69 -1.07 -22.41
C PHE A 37 2.91 -1.96 -22.17
N ALA A 38 2.92 -3.17 -22.72
CA ALA A 38 4.02 -4.12 -22.53
C ALA A 38 5.33 -3.58 -23.10
N GLU A 39 5.30 -3.03 -24.31
CA GLU A 39 6.47 -2.44 -24.97
C GLU A 39 7.04 -1.27 -24.16
N LYS A 40 6.17 -0.34 -23.72
CA LYS A 40 6.59 0.80 -22.88
C LYS A 40 7.18 0.35 -21.55
N VAL A 41 6.62 -0.68 -20.93
CA VAL A 41 7.16 -1.25 -19.69
C VAL A 41 8.54 -1.85 -19.96
N CYS A 42 8.72 -2.60 -21.04
CA CYS A 42 10.02 -3.14 -21.44
C CYS A 42 11.05 -2.03 -21.67
N ASP A 43 10.68 -0.94 -22.34
CA ASP A 43 11.57 0.19 -22.58
C ASP A 43 12.01 0.86 -21.28
N VAL A 44 11.06 1.14 -20.38
CA VAL A 44 11.34 1.76 -19.07
C VAL A 44 12.18 0.84 -18.19
N VAL A 45 11.86 -0.46 -18.15
CA VAL A 45 12.64 -1.45 -17.40
C VAL A 45 14.05 -1.60 -18.00
N GLY A 46 14.16 -1.51 -19.33
CA GLY A 46 15.42 -1.52 -20.05
C GLY A 46 16.37 -0.42 -19.58
N LEU A 47 15.84 0.77 -19.31
CA LEU A 47 16.64 1.87 -18.74
C LEU A 47 17.25 1.51 -17.37
N TYR A 48 16.49 0.84 -16.50
CA TYR A 48 17.01 0.41 -15.19
C TYR A 48 18.08 -0.68 -15.30
N MET A 49 17.95 -1.58 -16.27
CA MET A 49 18.84 -2.74 -16.43
C MET A 49 20.13 -2.41 -17.20
N ASN A 50 20.02 -1.57 -18.23
CA ASN A 50 21.14 -1.14 -19.07
C ASN A 50 21.09 0.38 -19.28
N PRO A 51 21.49 1.16 -18.27
CA PRO A 51 21.49 2.62 -18.34
C PRO A 51 22.45 3.11 -19.44
N PRO A 52 22.10 4.16 -20.20
CA PRO A 52 23.02 4.82 -21.11
C PRO A 52 24.22 5.44 -20.38
N ASP A 53 25.34 5.65 -21.09
CA ASP A 53 26.52 6.30 -20.53
C ASP A 53 26.19 7.69 -19.99
N ASN A 54 26.68 8.00 -18.79
CA ASN A 54 26.43 9.26 -18.07
C ASN A 54 24.95 9.58 -17.80
N ALA A 55 24.05 8.59 -17.82
CA ALA A 55 22.65 8.79 -17.49
C ALA A 55 22.40 8.78 -15.98
N LEU A 56 21.49 9.67 -15.54
CA LEU A 56 20.93 9.66 -14.18
C LEU A 56 19.52 9.08 -14.23
N ILE A 57 19.30 7.96 -13.54
CA ILE A 57 17.98 7.32 -13.44
C ILE A 57 17.45 7.43 -12.02
N LEU A 58 16.29 8.08 -11.89
CA LEU A 58 15.59 8.28 -10.63
C LEU A 58 14.20 7.64 -10.70
N SER A 59 13.88 6.78 -9.74
CA SER A 59 12.52 6.32 -9.49
C SER A 59 11.89 7.24 -8.45
N VAL A 60 10.88 8.02 -8.84
CA VAL A 60 10.23 8.99 -7.96
C VAL A 60 8.84 8.49 -7.58
N ASP A 61 8.50 8.59 -6.30
CA ASP A 61 7.15 8.31 -5.81
C ASP A 61 6.72 9.37 -4.79
N GLU A 62 5.41 9.59 -4.71
CA GLU A 62 4.79 10.38 -3.65
C GLU A 62 3.87 9.51 -2.81
N LYS A 63 4.00 9.63 -1.49
CA LYS A 63 3.04 9.11 -0.54
C LYS A 63 2.35 10.29 0.12
N THR A 64 1.18 10.64 -0.39
CA THR A 64 0.36 11.74 0.12
C THR A 64 -0.51 11.29 1.29
N GLN A 65 -1.08 12.28 2.00
CA GLN A 65 -2.07 12.06 3.07
C GLN A 65 -1.61 11.10 4.17
N ILE A 66 -0.30 11.05 4.45
CA ILE A 66 0.22 10.31 5.59
C ILE A 66 -0.32 10.99 6.85
N GLN A 67 -1.20 10.28 7.56
CA GLN A 67 -1.74 10.78 8.81
C GLN A 67 -0.64 10.74 9.88
N ALA A 68 -0.34 11.91 10.44
CA ALA A 68 0.57 12.01 11.57
C ALA A 68 -0.24 11.64 12.83
N PHE A 69 -0.24 10.35 13.19
CA PHE A 69 -0.91 9.87 14.39
C PHE A 69 0.09 9.60 15.50
N ASP A 70 -0.34 9.94 16.70
CA ASP A 70 0.25 9.40 17.92
C ASP A 70 -0.83 8.69 18.75
N ARG A 71 -0.41 7.67 19.51
CA ARG A 71 -1.32 6.97 20.43
C ARG A 71 -1.40 7.78 21.72
N THR A 72 -2.62 7.95 22.23
CA THR A 72 -2.84 8.71 23.48
C THR A 72 -2.27 8.02 24.71
N GLN A 73 -2.08 6.70 24.64
CA GLN A 73 -1.54 5.90 25.74
C GLN A 73 -0.49 4.90 25.23
N PRO A 74 0.48 4.55 26.09
CA PRO A 74 1.49 3.55 25.76
C PRO A 74 0.87 2.18 25.54
N LYS A 75 1.45 1.43 24.58
CA LYS A 75 1.05 0.06 24.27
C LYS A 75 1.25 -0.84 25.48
N LEU A 76 0.22 -1.63 25.80
CA LEU A 76 0.35 -2.66 26.83
C LEU A 76 1.11 -3.86 26.26
N GLN A 77 2.16 -4.27 26.96
CA GLN A 77 3.03 -5.36 26.53
C GLN A 77 2.30 -6.70 26.44
N LEU A 78 2.74 -7.52 25.49
CA LEU A 78 2.35 -8.92 25.38
C LEU A 78 2.80 -9.71 26.61
N ARG A 79 1.93 -10.58 27.10
CA ARG A 79 2.23 -11.56 28.17
C ARG A 79 1.60 -12.90 27.80
N PRO A 80 2.11 -14.04 28.31
CA PRO A 80 1.44 -15.32 28.13
C PRO A 80 -0.04 -15.25 28.54
N GLY A 81 -0.95 -15.62 27.64
CA GLY A 81 -2.41 -15.51 27.84
C GLY A 81 -3.02 -14.11 27.64
N GLN A 82 -2.21 -13.10 27.32
CA GLN A 82 -2.67 -11.73 27.12
C GLN A 82 -2.12 -11.12 25.82
N VAL A 83 -3.03 -10.88 24.88
CA VAL A 83 -2.71 -10.22 23.62
C VAL A 83 -2.35 -8.75 23.83
N GLU A 84 -1.60 -8.23 22.86
CA GLU A 84 -1.25 -6.83 22.77
C GLU A 84 -2.49 -5.96 22.72
N ARG A 85 -2.50 -4.86 23.47
CA ARG A 85 -3.62 -3.92 23.50
C ARG A 85 -3.15 -2.53 23.15
N HIS A 86 -3.87 -1.93 22.22
CA HIS A 86 -3.74 -0.53 21.83
C HIS A 86 -5.03 0.20 22.15
N THR A 87 -4.91 1.42 22.67
CA THR A 87 -6.05 2.31 22.83
C THR A 87 -6.52 2.77 21.45
N HIS A 88 -7.83 2.79 21.25
CA HIS A 88 -8.45 3.28 20.01
C HIS A 88 -8.24 4.79 19.82
N ASP A 89 -8.10 5.53 20.92
CA ASP A 89 -7.88 6.97 20.92
C ASP A 89 -6.52 7.33 20.31
N CYS A 90 -6.53 8.36 19.46
CA CYS A 90 -5.36 8.87 18.76
C CYS A 90 -5.34 10.39 18.78
N ASN A 91 -4.14 10.96 18.95
CA ASN A 91 -3.91 12.37 18.72
C ASN A 91 -3.68 12.58 17.23
N ARG A 92 -4.56 13.36 16.59
CA ARG A 92 -4.46 13.65 15.16
C ARG A 92 -3.62 14.89 14.94
N HIS A 93 -2.48 14.70 14.31
CA HIS A 93 -1.58 15.79 13.97
C HIS A 93 -1.71 16.21 12.50
N GLY A 94 -2.90 16.12 11.90
CA GLY A 94 -3.10 16.45 10.48
C GLY A 94 -2.42 15.46 9.54
N THR A 95 -2.13 15.91 8.32
CA THR A 95 -1.54 15.08 7.26
C THR A 95 -0.24 15.67 6.72
N THR A 96 0.64 14.80 6.22
CA THR A 96 1.85 15.19 5.50
C THR A 96 2.00 14.37 4.21
N SER A 97 2.82 14.85 3.29
CA SER A 97 3.16 14.14 2.06
C SER A 97 4.66 13.88 2.02
N LEU A 98 5.04 12.65 1.71
CA LEU A 98 6.42 12.25 1.48
C LEU A 98 6.67 12.19 -0.02
N TYR A 99 7.70 12.89 -0.49
CA TYR A 99 8.26 12.75 -1.83
C TYR A 99 9.59 12.03 -1.70
N ALA A 100 9.79 10.95 -2.46
CA ALA A 100 11.04 10.20 -2.45
C ALA A 100 11.53 9.96 -3.87
N ALA A 101 12.81 10.19 -4.10
CA ALA A 101 13.52 9.84 -5.32
C ALA A 101 14.60 8.81 -4.99
N PHE A 102 14.53 7.64 -5.61
CA PHE A 102 15.51 6.58 -5.48
C PHE A 102 16.43 6.58 -6.71
N ASN A 103 17.73 6.75 -6.48
CA ASN A 103 18.74 6.62 -7.50
C ASN A 103 19.10 5.14 -7.67
N THR A 104 18.74 4.57 -8.81
CA THR A 104 18.87 3.13 -9.06
C THR A 104 20.31 2.66 -9.25
N LEU A 105 21.22 3.56 -9.62
CA LEU A 105 22.63 3.25 -9.84
C LEU A 105 23.43 3.23 -8.54
N THR A 106 23.11 4.14 -7.62
CA THR A 106 23.85 4.32 -6.36
C THR A 106 23.15 3.72 -5.14
N GLY A 107 21.88 3.35 -5.25
CA GLY A 107 21.05 2.89 -4.13
C GLY A 107 20.65 3.99 -3.15
N ARG A 108 20.95 5.26 -3.44
CA ARG A 108 20.63 6.38 -2.53
C ARG A 108 19.18 6.82 -2.69
N VAL A 109 18.51 7.07 -1.57
CA VAL A 109 17.17 7.67 -1.50
C VAL A 109 17.30 9.12 -1.06
N ILE A 110 16.70 10.03 -1.82
CA ILE A 110 16.56 11.45 -1.49
C ILE A 110 15.08 11.67 -1.19
N GLY A 111 14.77 12.03 0.05
CA GLY A 111 13.40 12.21 0.51
C GLY A 111 13.14 13.64 0.97
N ARG A 112 11.92 14.13 0.75
CA ARG A 112 11.41 15.38 1.32
C ARG A 112 10.01 15.16 1.88
N VAL A 113 9.83 15.48 3.15
CA VAL A 113 8.52 15.54 3.80
C VAL A 113 8.03 16.98 3.69
N THR A 114 6.83 17.19 3.16
CA THR A 114 6.24 18.53 3.08
C THR A 114 5.74 19.01 4.43
N GLN A 115 5.64 20.33 4.55
CA GLN A 115 5.02 20.93 5.72
C GLN A 115 3.60 20.38 5.94
N ARG A 116 3.26 20.30 7.23
CA ARG A 116 2.04 19.68 7.74
C ARG A 116 0.81 20.46 7.28
N ASN A 117 -0.14 19.76 6.66
CA ASN A 117 -1.45 20.31 6.35
C ASN A 117 -2.38 19.99 7.52
N ILE A 118 -2.65 21.01 8.34
CA ILE A 118 -3.69 20.95 9.35
C ILE A 118 -5.00 21.24 8.62
N VAL A 119 -5.75 20.20 8.30
CA VAL A 119 -7.19 20.40 8.11
C VAL A 119 -7.70 20.74 9.51
N VAL A 120 -7.98 22.02 9.75
CA VAL A 120 -8.73 22.44 10.93
C VAL A 120 -10.03 21.63 10.88
N PRO A 121 -10.35 20.80 11.87
CA PRO A 121 -11.62 20.11 11.85
C PRO A 121 -12.69 21.19 11.83
N ASP A 122 -13.53 21.20 10.79
CA ASP A 122 -14.74 22.00 10.81
C ASP A 122 -15.46 21.67 12.12
N THR A 123 -15.55 22.69 12.97
CA THR A 123 -16.25 22.66 14.24
C THR A 123 -17.66 22.15 13.98
N PHE A 124 -17.99 20.99 14.55
CA PHE A 124 -19.37 20.58 14.77
C PHE A 124 -19.91 21.27 16.02
#